data_AF-A0A246NK96-F1
#
_entry.id   AF-A0A246NK96-F1
#
_cell.length_a   1.000
_cell.length_b   1.000
_cell.length_c   1.000
_cell.angle_alpha   90.00
_cell.angle_beta   90.00
_cell.angle_gamma   90.00
#
_symmetry.space_group_name_H-M   'P 1'
#
loop_
_entity.id
_entity.type
_entity.pdbx_description
1 polymer ?
#
loop_
_entity_poly.entity_id
_entity_poly.type
_entity_poly.pdbx_seq_one_letter_code
_entity_poly.pdbx_strand_id
1 'polypeptide(L)'
;MDIHAAFMHQLMMWIEANIEQKLMLETVARRAGYSQWHLQRLFRNYTGVALGAYIRERKLTASVITLLSSNTSLMQIALQFGFDSQQTYCRTFRRMFDLPPGAFRRKYRHSLPPIDGPASLLMLHSQSRLAS
;
A
#
# COMPACT_ATOMS: atom_id res chain seq x y z
N MET A 1 -16.30 -12.99 -19.95
CA MET A 1 -15.51 -12.53 -18.78
C MET A 1 -14.19 -12.00 -19.34
N ASP A 2 -13.88 -10.72 -19.14
CA ASP A 2 -12.68 -10.09 -19.71
C ASP A 2 -11.43 -10.70 -19.04
N ILE A 3 -10.58 -11.37 -19.83
CA ILE A 3 -9.35 -12.03 -19.37
C ILE A 3 -8.45 -11.03 -18.63
N HIS A 4 -8.44 -9.76 -19.05
CA HIS A 4 -7.64 -8.72 -18.41
C HIS A 4 -8.18 -8.35 -17.02
N ALA A 5 -9.48 -8.40 -16.79
CA ALA A 5 -10.09 -8.08 -15.50
C ALA A 5 -9.76 -9.13 -14.43
N ALA A 6 -9.90 -10.42 -14.78
CA ALA A 6 -9.55 -11.52 -13.86
C ALA A 6 -8.06 -11.50 -13.49
N PHE A 7 -7.19 -11.30 -14.48
CA PHE A 7 -5.75 -11.17 -14.27
C PHE A 7 -5.40 -9.98 -13.36
N MET A 8 -5.98 -8.80 -13.62
CA MET A 8 -5.73 -7.60 -12.81
C MET A 8 -6.18 -7.80 -11.36
N HIS A 9 -7.34 -8.42 -11.16
CA HIS A 9 -7.83 -8.74 -9.81
C HIS A 9 -6.87 -9.66 -9.06
N GLN A 10 -6.42 -10.75 -9.69
CA GLN A 10 -5.45 -11.67 -9.09
C GLN A 10 -4.11 -10.99 -8.77
N LEU A 11 -3.64 -10.10 -9.65
CA LEU A 11 -2.43 -9.32 -9.42
C LEU A 11 -2.57 -8.40 -8.21
N MET A 12 -3.69 -7.67 -8.09
CA MET A 12 -3.96 -6.80 -6.95
C MET A 12 -4.01 -7.60 -5.65
N MET A 13 -4.75 -8.71 -5.62
CA MET A 13 -4.81 -9.60 -4.46
C MET A 13 -3.42 -10.10 -4.04
N TRP A 14 -2.58 -10.46 -5.01
CA TRP A 14 -1.22 -10.88 -4.74
C TRP A 14 -0.36 -9.72 -4.20
N ILE A 15 -0.47 -8.51 -4.76
CA ILE A 15 0.22 -7.32 -4.23
C ILE A 15 -0.18 -7.09 -2.76
N GLU A 16 -1.46 -7.20 -2.42
CA GLU A 16 -1.94 -7.01 -1.06
C GLU A 16 -1.39 -8.04 -0.08
N ALA A 17 -1.38 -9.31 -0.46
CA ALA A 17 -0.81 -10.38 0.36
C ALA A 17 0.71 -10.21 0.59
N ASN A 18 1.37 -9.34 -0.19
CA ASN A 18 2.83 -9.15 -0.17
C ASN A 18 3.22 -7.71 0.22
N ILE A 19 2.30 -6.88 0.72
CA ILE A 19 2.55 -5.44 0.90
C ILE A 19 3.39 -5.10 2.14
N GLU A 20 3.37 -5.95 3.17
CA GLU A 20 4.08 -5.73 4.43
C GLU A 20 5.58 -6.03 4.35
N GLN A 21 6.02 -6.64 3.25
CA GLN A 21 7.41 -6.93 2.96
C GLN A 21 7.96 -5.97 1.89
N LYS A 22 9.28 -6.08 1.62
CA LYS A 22 9.96 -5.32 0.58
C LYS A 22 9.47 -5.73 -0.82
N LEU A 23 8.31 -5.20 -1.23
CA LEU A 23 7.77 -5.41 -2.57
C LEU A 23 8.32 -4.37 -3.54
N MET A 24 9.08 -4.79 -4.54
CA MET A 24 9.62 -3.93 -5.59
C MET A 24 8.83 -4.14 -6.89
N LEU A 25 8.71 -3.07 -7.69
CA LEU A 25 8.00 -3.12 -8.98
C LEU A 25 8.53 -4.23 -9.89
N GLU A 26 9.84 -4.46 -9.87
CA GLU A 26 10.47 -5.53 -10.62
C GLU A 26 9.95 -6.91 -10.22
N THR A 27 9.80 -7.16 -8.92
CA THR A 27 9.25 -8.41 -8.38
C THR A 27 7.82 -8.63 -8.88
N VAL A 28 7.01 -7.58 -8.88
CA VAL A 28 5.62 -7.63 -9.38
C VAL A 28 5.59 -7.94 -10.88
N ALA A 29 6.43 -7.27 -11.68
CA ALA A 29 6.53 -7.49 -13.12
C ALA A 29 6.97 -8.92 -13.47
N ARG A 30 8.00 -9.41 -12.79
CA ARG A 30 8.51 -10.77 -12.95
C ARG A 30 7.44 -11.81 -12.60
N ARG A 31 6.72 -11.62 -11.49
CA ARG A 31 5.61 -12.49 -11.06
C ARG A 31 4.45 -12.52 -12.06
N ALA A 32 4.21 -11.39 -12.73
CA ALA A 32 3.16 -11.20 -13.72
C ALA A 32 3.53 -11.76 -15.11
N GLY A 33 4.80 -12.10 -15.35
CA GLY A 33 5.26 -12.57 -16.66
C GLY A 33 5.39 -11.45 -17.71
N TYR A 34 5.39 -10.19 -17.28
CA TYR A 34 5.46 -9.02 -18.17
C TYR A 34 6.68 -8.16 -17.89
N SER A 35 7.11 -7.40 -18.89
CA SER A 35 8.05 -6.31 -18.66
C SER A 35 7.44 -5.25 -17.72
N GLN A 36 8.27 -4.53 -16.97
CA GLN A 36 7.79 -3.49 -16.06
C GLN A 36 6.98 -2.42 -16.79
N TRP A 37 7.37 -2.04 -18.01
CA TRP A 37 6.66 -1.04 -18.81
C TRP A 37 5.27 -1.55 -19.21
N HIS A 38 5.17 -2.78 -19.72
CA HIS A 38 3.90 -3.34 -20.15
C HIS A 38 2.95 -3.49 -18.96
N LEU A 39 3.44 -4.00 -17.83
CA LEU A 39 2.61 -4.17 -16.64
C LEU A 39 2.10 -2.82 -16.11
N GLN A 40 2.96 -1.80 -16.03
CA GLN A 40 2.54 -0.48 -15.59
C GLN A 40 1.48 0.14 -16.50
N ARG A 41 1.63 -0.01 -17.83
CA ARG A 41 0.65 0.48 -18.80
C ARG A 41 -0.68 -0.25 -18.65
N LEU A 42 -0.66 -1.57 -18.59
CA LEU A 42 -1.86 -2.39 -18.45
C LEU A 42 -2.60 -2.07 -17.15
N PHE A 43 -1.87 -2.00 -16.03
CA PHE A 43 -2.43 -1.66 -14.73
C PHE A 43 -3.04 -0.25 -14.71
N ARG A 44 -2.36 0.74 -15.29
CA ARG A 44 -2.88 2.11 -15.36
C ARG A 44 -4.11 2.21 -16.26
N ASN A 45 -4.13 1.50 -17.37
CA ASN A 45 -5.30 1.46 -18.25
C ASN A 45 -6.51 0.84 -17.54
N TYR A 46 -6.29 -0.16 -16.68
CA TYR A 46 -7.35 -0.84 -15.95
C TYR A 46 -7.83 -0.07 -14.72
N THR A 47 -6.91 0.48 -13.92
CA THR A 47 -7.23 1.12 -12.62
C THR A 47 -7.30 2.64 -12.65
N GLY A 48 -6.80 3.27 -13.70
CA GLY A 48 -6.55 4.72 -13.76
C GLY A 48 -5.31 5.17 -12.96
N VAL A 49 -4.69 4.29 -12.16
CA VAL A 49 -3.59 4.63 -11.23
C VAL A 49 -2.28 4.00 -11.70
N ALA A 50 -1.17 4.70 -11.48
CA ALA A 50 0.15 4.11 -11.73
C ALA A 50 0.46 3.00 -10.71
N LEU A 51 0.87 1.82 -11.18
CA LEU A 51 1.18 0.66 -10.33
C LEU A 51 2.16 1.00 -9.19
N GLY A 52 3.21 1.76 -9.47
CA GLY A 52 4.17 2.18 -8.45
C GLY A 52 3.59 3.14 -7.39
N ALA A 53 2.60 3.96 -7.76
CA ALA A 53 1.88 4.81 -6.82
C ALA A 53 0.95 3.96 -5.94
N TYR A 54 0.20 3.05 -6.56
CA TYR A 54 -0.66 2.09 -5.86
C TYR A 54 0.10 1.31 -4.79
N ILE A 55 1.20 0.64 -5.16
CA ILE A 55 2.02 -0.12 -4.21
C ILE A 55 2.53 0.76 -3.06
N ARG A 56 2.94 2.00 -3.35
CA ARG A 56 3.48 2.92 -2.34
C ARG A 56 2.41 3.36 -1.35
N GLU A 57 1.21 3.69 -1.82
CA GLU A 57 0.07 4.08 -1.00
C GLU A 57 -0.39 2.91 -0.12
N ARG A 58 -0.46 1.70 -0.69
CA ARG A 58 -0.78 0.48 0.08
C ARG A 58 0.25 0.18 1.15
N LYS A 59 1.55 0.34 0.87
CA LYS A 59 2.63 0.22 1.88
C LYS A 59 2.52 1.24 3.01
N LEU A 60 2.29 2.51 2.68
CA LEU A 60 2.09 3.55 3.70
C LEU A 60 0.89 3.26 4.58
N THR A 61 -0.14 2.72 3.98
CA THR A 61 -1.38 2.39 4.68
C THR A 61 -1.18 1.21 5.62
N ALA A 62 -0.56 0.13 5.15
CA ALA A 62 -0.20 -1.02 5.98
C ALA A 62 0.76 -0.63 7.12
N SER A 63 1.69 0.30 6.87
CA SER A 63 2.64 0.75 7.89
C SER A 63 1.99 1.52 9.04
N VAL A 64 0.75 2.03 8.88
CA VAL A 64 -0.01 2.64 9.97
C VAL A 64 -0.27 1.65 11.10
N ILE A 65 -0.57 0.39 10.77
CA ILE A 65 -0.83 -0.65 11.77
C ILE A 65 0.40 -0.84 12.64
N THR A 66 1.57 -1.07 12.03
CA THR A 66 2.85 -1.18 12.75
C THR A 66 3.21 0.11 13.50
N LEU A 67 2.91 1.27 12.91
CA LEU A 67 3.18 2.57 13.53
C LEU A 67 2.41 2.75 14.84
N LEU A 68 1.16 2.28 14.92
CA LEU A 68 0.28 2.45 16.08
C LEU A 68 0.39 1.31 17.09
N SER A 69 0.62 0.07 16.63
CA SER A 69 0.66 -1.12 17.49
C SER A 69 1.99 -1.34 18.21
N SER A 70 3.06 -0.64 17.81
CA SER A 70 4.39 -0.87 18.36
C SER A 70 5.20 0.41 18.63
N ASN A 71 6.34 0.23 19.30
CA ASN A 71 7.37 1.26 19.48
C ASN A 71 8.48 1.19 18.42
N THR A 72 8.30 0.42 17.34
CA THR A 72 9.30 0.28 16.27
C THR A 72 9.72 1.66 15.76
N SER A 73 11.03 1.85 15.57
CA SER A 73 11.55 3.15 15.11
C SER A 73 11.04 3.48 13.70
N LEU A 74 10.93 4.77 13.37
CA LEU A 74 10.48 5.18 12.02
C LEU A 74 11.42 4.68 10.92
N MET A 75 12.72 4.57 11.20
CA MET A 75 13.70 3.98 10.28
C MET A 75 13.42 2.50 10.03
N GLN A 76 13.18 1.71 11.09
CA GLN A 76 12.85 0.29 10.93
C GLN A 76 11.54 0.09 10.16
N ILE A 77 10.50 0.88 10.44
CA ILE A 77 9.25 0.84 9.67
C ILE A 77 9.52 1.20 8.21
N ALA A 78 10.30 2.25 7.94
CA ALA A 78 10.66 2.63 6.58
C ALA A 78 11.33 1.47 5.82
N LEU A 79 12.32 0.81 6.44
CA LEU A 79 13.02 -0.32 5.82
C LEU A 79 12.11 -1.55 5.63
N GLN A 80 11.26 -1.87 6.61
CA GLN A 80 10.32 -2.99 6.54
C GLN A 80 9.40 -2.87 5.31
N PHE A 81 8.83 -1.68 5.10
CA PHE A 81 7.97 -1.41 3.96
C PHE A 81 8.74 -1.06 2.66
N GLY A 82 10.07 -1.17 2.68
CA GLY A 82 10.92 -1.02 1.50
C GLY A 82 11.11 0.42 1.02
N PHE A 83 11.09 1.40 1.92
CA PHE A 83 11.56 2.76 1.67
C PHE A 83 13.07 2.84 1.88
N ASP A 84 13.78 3.55 1.01
CA ASP A 84 15.24 3.65 1.08
C ASP A 84 15.74 4.48 2.27
N SER A 85 14.87 5.31 2.86
CA SER A 85 15.22 6.14 4.01
C SER A 85 14.00 6.56 4.82
N GLN A 86 14.23 6.85 6.11
CA GLN A 86 13.23 7.44 6.99
C GLN A 86 12.69 8.77 6.44
N GLN A 87 13.53 9.59 5.80
CA GLN A 87 13.14 10.88 5.23
C GLN A 87 12.12 10.69 4.10
N THR A 88 12.35 9.72 3.20
CA THR A 88 11.41 9.42 2.11
C THR A 88 10.09 8.86 2.65
N TYR A 89 10.16 7.98 3.65
CA TYR A 89 8.98 7.48 4.35
C TYR A 89 8.16 8.63 4.97
N CYS A 90 8.77 9.45 5.82
CA CYS A 90 8.10 10.56 6.49
C CYS A 90 7.48 11.57 5.53
N ARG A 91 8.19 11.93 4.45
CA ARG A 91 7.68 12.86 3.43
C ARG A 91 6.46 12.30 2.72
N THR A 92 6.49 11.02 2.33
CA THR A 92 5.39 10.40 1.59
C THR A 92 4.20 10.14 2.52
N PHE A 93 4.45 9.69 3.75
CA PHE A 93 3.42 9.53 4.78
C PHE A 93 2.69 10.84 5.06
N ARG A 94 3.44 11.94 5.25
CA ARG A 94 2.82 13.26 5.47
C ARG A 94 1.98 13.73 4.29
N ARG A 95 2.39 13.45 3.05
CA ARG A 95 1.59 13.77 1.86
C ARG A 95 0.27 13.00 1.81
N MET A 96 0.22 11.81 2.40
CA MET A 96 -0.95 10.94 2.36
C MET A 96 -1.91 11.16 3.56
N PHE A 97 -1.36 11.46 4.75
CA PHE A 97 -2.12 11.53 6.00
C PHE A 97 -2.12 12.92 6.65
N ASP A 98 -1.58 13.92 5.96
CA ASP A 98 -1.40 15.33 6.40
C ASP A 98 -0.59 15.53 7.68
N LEU A 99 -0.09 14.46 8.29
CA LEU A 99 0.67 14.45 9.52
C LEU A 99 1.94 13.61 9.36
N PRO A 100 3.09 14.04 9.92
CA PRO A 100 4.27 13.19 10.02
C PRO A 100 3.99 11.93 10.85
N PRO A 101 4.63 10.78 10.56
CA PRO A 101 4.38 9.52 11.26
C PRO A 101 4.49 9.61 12.80
N GLY A 102 5.50 10.33 13.32
CA GLY A 102 5.68 10.49 14.76
C GLY A 102 4.55 11.30 15.43
N ALA A 103 4.02 12.32 14.74
CA ALA A 103 2.87 13.08 15.22
C ALA A 103 1.59 12.25 15.13
N PHE A 104 1.43 11.50 14.03
CA PHE A 104 0.33 10.57 13.82
C PHE A 104 0.27 9.51 14.93
N ARG A 105 1.41 8.87 15.24
CA ARG A 105 1.54 7.91 16.35
C ARG A 105 1.08 8.52 17.66
N ARG A 106 1.59 9.68 18.05
CA ARG A 106 1.23 10.33 19.32
C ARG A 106 -0.26 10.67 19.40
N LYS A 107 -0.85 11.11 18.29
CA LYS A 107 -2.26 11.49 18.23
C LYS A 107 -3.20 10.28 18.32
N TYR A 108 -2.86 9.17 17.66
CA TYR A 108 -3.77 8.03 17.48
C TYR A 108 -3.33 6.75 18.21
N ARG A 109 -2.39 6.84 19.17
CA ARG A 109 -1.93 5.67 19.93
C ARG A 109 -3.02 5.00 20.76
N HIS A 110 -3.96 5.79 21.27
CA HIS A 110 -5.01 5.37 22.18
C HIS A 110 -6.41 5.64 21.62
N SER A 111 -6.49 5.94 20.32
CA SER A 111 -7.75 6.27 19.64
C SER A 111 -7.65 5.81 18.19
N LEU A 112 -8.71 5.21 17.66
CA LEU A 112 -8.77 4.93 16.23
C LEU A 112 -8.66 6.25 15.45
N PRO A 113 -7.75 6.37 14.47
CA PRO A 113 -7.81 7.50 13.57
C PRO A 113 -9.18 7.52 12.86
N PRO A 114 -9.76 8.70 12.57
CA PRO A 114 -10.86 8.77 11.62
C PRO A 114 -10.30 8.30 10.28
N ILE A 115 -10.54 7.03 9.95
CA ILE A 115 -10.09 6.45 8.69
C ILE A 115 -11.11 6.85 7.63
N ASP A 116 -11.12 8.13 7.28
CA ASP A 116 -11.88 8.69 6.15
C ASP A 116 -10.85 9.17 5.11
N GLY A 117 -10.40 8.26 4.27
CA GLY A 117 -9.33 8.47 3.28
C GLY A 117 -9.02 7.16 2.55
N PRO A 118 -7.97 7.04 1.70
CA PRO A 118 -7.66 5.79 1.00
C PRO A 118 -7.52 4.56 1.91
N ALA A 119 -7.26 4.79 3.20
CA ALA A 119 -7.25 3.78 4.24
C ALA A 119 -8.65 3.23 4.62
N SER A 120 -9.77 3.89 4.28
CA SER A 120 -11.13 3.35 4.48
C SER A 120 -11.43 2.19 3.53
N LEU A 121 -10.73 2.13 2.39
CA LEU A 121 -10.72 0.96 1.51
C LEU A 121 -10.12 -0.28 2.20
N LEU A 122 -9.38 -0.15 3.30
CA LEU A 122 -8.88 -1.29 4.08
C LEU A 122 -9.99 -2.05 4.81
N MET A 123 -11.09 -1.37 5.16
CA MET A 123 -12.23 -1.99 5.85
C MET A 123 -13.25 -2.56 4.87
N LEU A 124 -13.32 -2.06 3.63
CA LEU A 124 -14.28 -2.53 2.63
C LEU A 124 -13.86 -3.83 1.94
N HIS A 125 -12.57 -4.06 1.69
CA HIS A 125 -12.14 -5.30 1.01
C HIS A 125 -12.03 -6.53 1.93
N SER A 126 -12.10 -6.36 3.25
CA SER A 126 -12.21 -7.47 4.19
C SER A 126 -13.67 -7.85 4.53
N GLN A 127 -14.66 -7.00 4.18
CA GLN A 127 -16.07 -7.26 4.49
C GLN A 127 -17.05 -7.15 3.30
N SER A 128 -16.63 -6.81 2.08
CA SER A 128 -17.53 -6.84 0.91
C SER A 128 -17.31 -8.04 -0.01
N ARG A 129 -18.14 -9.07 0.23
CA ARG A 129 -18.75 -10.00 -0.74
C ARG A 129 -17.85 -11.12 -1.33
N LEU A 130 -17.61 -12.24 -0.65
CA LEU A 130 -18.48 -13.43 -0.45
C LEU A 130 -20.02 -13.28 -0.40
N ALA A 131 -20.61 -12.40 -1.20
CA ALA A 131 -22.05 -12.25 -1.32
C ALA A 131 -22.37 -11.67 -2.70
N SER A 132 -22.31 -12.55 -3.71
CA SER A 132 -23.20 -12.68 -4.88
C SER A 132 -22.67 -13.84 -5.70
#